data_AF-A0A177P9C8-F1
#
_entry.id   AF-A0A177P9C8-F1
#
_cell.length_a   1.000
_cell.length_b   1.000
_cell.length_c   1.000
_cell.angle_alpha   90.00
_cell.angle_beta   90.00
_cell.angle_gamma   90.00
#
_symmetry.space_group_name_H-M   'P 1'
#
loop_
_entity.id
_entity.type
_entity.pdbx_description
1 polymer ?
#
loop_
_entity_poly.entity_id
_entity_poly.type
_entity_poly.pdbx_seq_one_letter_code
_entity_poly.pdbx_strand_id
1 'polypeptide(L)'
;MEAESGKTSVSIDTFTPPINPSVGAQKKPELKILEATFGDGYTQASADGLNHIRDSLTLNWEALTIAQSDAIEAFLNTQGGVTPFLWTAPGDATPRKWTCKDWEVTYRTTHFRSIKATFKQSFNIVI
;
A
#
# COMPACT_ATOMS: atom_id res chain seq x y z
N MET A 1 27.40 21.67 -27.53
CA MET A 1 26.03 22.16 -27.24
C MET A 1 25.20 20.89 -27.19
N GLU A 2 25.22 20.23 -26.04
CA GLU A 2 24.59 18.92 -25.83
C GLU A 2 23.43 19.16 -24.86
N ALA A 3 22.22 18.87 -25.30
CA ALA A 3 21.01 19.09 -24.52
C ALA A 3 20.90 17.99 -23.43
N GLU A 4 20.94 18.39 -22.16
CA GLU A 4 20.53 17.54 -21.05
C GLU A 4 19.01 17.30 -21.14
N SER A 5 18.66 16.05 -21.46
CA SER A 5 17.30 15.53 -21.46
C SER A 5 16.65 15.78 -20.11
N GLY A 6 15.68 16.69 -20.07
CA GLY A 6 14.87 17.00 -18.89
C GLY A 6 14.20 15.75 -18.35
N LYS A 7 14.72 15.24 -17.23
CA LYS A 7 14.06 14.22 -16.41
C LYS A 7 12.76 14.83 -15.88
N THR A 8 11.63 14.48 -16.47
CA THR A 8 10.32 14.89 -15.98
C THR A 8 10.16 14.28 -14.59
N SER A 9 10.35 15.09 -13.55
CA SER A 9 10.14 14.65 -12.18
C SER A 9 8.65 14.50 -11.95
N VAL A 10 8.13 13.29 -12.17
CA VAL A 10 6.74 12.96 -11.83
C VAL A 10 6.59 13.01 -10.31
N SER A 11 5.72 13.90 -9.83
CA SER A 11 5.32 14.00 -8.43
C SER A 11 4.41 12.82 -8.08
N ILE A 12 4.86 11.97 -7.15
CA ILE A 12 4.03 10.88 -6.61
C ILE A 12 3.15 11.47 -5.51
N ASP A 13 1.84 11.25 -5.60
CA ASP A 13 0.89 11.72 -4.58
C ASP A 13 1.21 11.11 -3.21
N THR A 14 1.06 11.91 -2.18
CA THR A 14 1.21 11.47 -0.80
C THR A 14 -0.16 11.31 -0.17
N PHE A 15 -0.46 10.12 0.34
CA PHE A 15 -1.66 9.86 1.10
C PHE A 15 -1.50 10.40 2.52
N THR A 16 -2.29 11.40 2.87
CA THR A 16 -2.37 11.94 4.23
C THR A 16 -3.82 11.80 4.68
N PRO A 17 -4.20 10.67 5.30
CA PRO A 17 -5.58 10.48 5.70
C PRO A 17 -5.96 11.50 6.79
N PRO A 18 -7.21 11.97 6.83
CA PRO A 18 -7.66 12.96 7.82
C PRO A 18 -7.59 12.44 9.25
N ILE A 19 -7.62 11.11 9.41
CA ILE A 19 -7.36 10.41 10.67
C ILE A 19 -6.50 9.18 10.38
N ASN A 20 -5.57 8.90 11.28
CA ASN A 20 -4.75 7.68 11.19
C ASN A 20 -5.63 6.43 11.31
N PRO A 21 -5.26 5.31 10.67
CA PRO A 21 -5.97 4.05 10.84
C PRO A 21 -5.96 3.63 12.32
N SER A 22 -7.06 3.02 12.75
CA SER A 22 -7.29 2.52 14.10
C SER A 22 -6.22 1.51 14.54
N VAL A 23 -6.06 1.40 15.87
CA VAL A 23 -5.20 0.39 16.50
C VAL A 23 -5.60 -1.02 16.03
N GLY A 24 -4.68 -1.74 15.40
CA GLY A 24 -4.97 -3.04 14.77
C GLY A 24 -4.63 -3.14 13.28
N ALA A 25 -3.88 -2.17 12.72
CA ALA A 25 -3.26 -2.35 11.42
C ALA A 25 -2.38 -3.62 11.42
N GLN A 26 -2.70 -4.59 10.56
CA GLN A 26 -1.97 -5.85 10.48
C GLN A 26 -0.96 -5.79 9.35
N LYS A 27 0.31 -6.00 9.68
CA LYS A 27 1.39 -6.16 8.71
C LYS A 27 1.58 -7.63 8.40
N LYS A 28 1.35 -8.01 7.14
CA LYS A 28 1.56 -9.36 6.62
C LYS A 28 2.54 -9.29 5.43
N PRO A 29 3.83 -9.62 5.63
CA PRO A 29 4.76 -9.69 4.52
C PRO A 29 4.44 -10.90 3.63
N GLU A 30 4.40 -10.67 2.32
CA GLU A 30 4.32 -11.69 1.28
C GLU A 30 5.75 -11.98 0.81
N LEU A 31 6.27 -13.17 1.13
CA LEU A 31 7.60 -13.62 0.70
C LEU A 31 7.48 -14.48 -0.55
N LYS A 32 8.32 -14.21 -1.55
CA LYS A 32 8.51 -15.06 -2.72
C LYS A 32 9.85 -15.77 -2.60
N ILE A 33 9.80 -17.09 -2.47
CA ILE A 33 10.97 -17.94 -2.32
C ILE A 33 10.92 -18.99 -3.43
N LEU A 34 12.03 -19.19 -4.10
CA LEU A 34 12.24 -20.29 -5.03
C LEU A 34 12.75 -21.48 -4.22
N GLU A 35 11.96 -22.54 -4.16
CA GLU A 35 12.28 -23.76 -3.41
C GLU A 35 12.45 -24.94 -4.38
N ALA A 36 13.54 -25.68 -4.21
CA ALA A 36 13.79 -26.94 -4.90
C ALA A 36 13.82 -28.08 -3.88
N THR A 37 13.00 -29.11 -4.10
CA THR A 37 12.93 -30.32 -3.27
C THR A 37 13.63 -31.47 -3.96
N PHE A 38 14.50 -32.17 -3.22
CA PHE A 38 15.25 -33.32 -3.69
C PHE A 38 14.66 -34.62 -3.09
N GLY A 39 14.88 -35.75 -3.75
CA GLY A 39 14.20 -37.02 -3.46
C GLY A 39 14.53 -37.64 -2.10
N ASP A 40 15.53 -37.12 -1.40
CA ASP A 40 15.95 -37.48 -0.03
C ASP A 40 15.30 -36.61 1.06
N GLY A 41 14.40 -35.69 0.67
CA GLY A 41 13.73 -34.76 1.59
C GLY A 41 14.53 -33.49 1.87
N TYR A 42 15.70 -33.32 1.23
CA TYR A 42 16.44 -32.07 1.30
C TYR A 42 15.73 -30.97 0.49
N THR A 43 15.81 -29.74 0.99
CA THR A 43 15.27 -28.55 0.33
C THR A 43 16.33 -27.46 0.25
N GLN A 44 16.40 -26.81 -0.91
CA GLN A 44 17.20 -25.61 -1.10
C GLN A 44 16.27 -24.44 -1.45
N ALA A 45 16.43 -23.35 -0.72
CA ALA A 45 15.61 -22.14 -0.86
C ALA A 45 16.47 -20.94 -1.26
N SER A 46 15.95 -20.08 -2.13
CA SER A 46 16.57 -18.81 -2.51
C SER A 46 15.52 -17.71 -2.72
N ALA A 47 15.92 -16.44 -2.57
CA ALA A 47 15.03 -15.31 -2.77
C ALA A 47 14.62 -15.15 -4.25
N ASP A 48 13.33 -14.95 -4.52
CA ASP A 48 12.82 -14.67 -5.86
C ASP A 48 13.03 -13.18 -6.22
N GLY A 49 14.28 -12.84 -6.53
CA GLY A 49 14.71 -11.51 -6.95
C GLY A 49 14.89 -10.47 -5.82
N LEU A 50 15.15 -9.22 -6.20
CA LEU A 50 15.51 -8.15 -5.27
C LEU A 50 14.36 -7.77 -4.32
N ASN A 51 13.12 -7.76 -4.84
CA ASN A 51 11.91 -7.38 -4.09
C ASN A 51 11.10 -8.63 -3.68
N HIS A 52 11.79 -9.65 -3.17
CA HIS A 52 11.18 -10.92 -2.76
C HIS A 52 10.30 -10.81 -1.51
N ILE A 53 10.45 -9.74 -0.72
CA ILE A 53 9.58 -9.42 0.42
C ILE A 53 8.73 -8.22 0.04
N ARG A 54 7.41 -8.39 0.06
CA ARG A 54 6.44 -7.32 -0.14
C ARG A 54 5.57 -7.16 1.09
N ASP A 55 5.60 -5.97 1.70
CA ASP A 55 4.70 -5.70 2.82
C ASP A 55 3.25 -5.53 2.33
N SER A 56 2.31 -6.19 3.01
CA SER A 56 0.87 -5.94 2.89
C SER A 56 0.34 -5.46 4.25
N LEU A 57 -0.41 -4.36 4.25
CA LEU A 57 -1.00 -3.76 5.44
C LEU A 57 -2.52 -3.72 5.29
N THR A 58 -3.24 -4.37 6.20
CA THR A 58 -4.70 -4.18 6.31
C THR A 58 -4.97 -3.06 7.30
N LEU A 59 -5.54 -1.97 6.79
CA LEU A 59 -5.85 -0.75 7.52
C LEU A 59 -7.33 -0.68 7.79
N ASN A 60 -7.69 -0.26 8.99
CA ASN A 60 -9.07 -0.09 9.40
C ASN A 60 -9.24 1.34 9.92
N TRP A 61 -10.22 2.06 9.43
CA TRP A 61 -10.67 3.33 9.97
C TRP A 61 -12.07 3.14 10.50
N GLU A 62 -12.26 3.38 11.80
CA GLU A 62 -13.55 3.31 12.44
C GLU A 62 -14.07 4.71 12.79
N ALA A 63 -15.40 4.86 12.86
CA ALA A 63 -16.06 6.11 13.23
C ALA A 63 -15.63 7.35 12.42
N LEU A 64 -15.44 7.19 11.10
CA LEU A 64 -15.21 8.30 10.18
C LEU A 64 -16.48 9.11 10.00
N THR A 65 -16.36 10.44 9.98
CA THR A 65 -17.43 11.29 9.46
C THR A 65 -17.61 11.05 7.96
N ILE A 66 -18.77 11.42 7.40
CA ILE A 66 -19.04 11.30 5.96
C ILE A 66 -17.93 11.98 5.13
N ALA A 67 -17.59 13.23 5.48
CA ALA A 67 -16.55 13.98 4.76
C ALA A 67 -15.15 13.31 4.85
N GLN A 68 -14.80 12.70 5.99
CA GLN A 68 -13.54 11.98 6.12
C GLN A 68 -13.51 10.70 5.28
N SER A 69 -14.62 9.96 5.29
CA SER A 69 -14.79 8.77 4.46
C SER A 69 -14.69 9.10 2.98
N ASP A 70 -15.40 10.14 2.54
CA ASP A 70 -15.42 10.58 1.14
C ASP A 70 -14.03 11.06 0.69
N ALA A 71 -13.27 11.74 1.56
CA ALA A 71 -11.90 12.17 1.24
C ALA A 71 -10.95 10.98 1.03
N ILE A 72 -11.03 9.96 1.89
CA ILE A 72 -10.22 8.74 1.75
C ILE A 72 -10.62 7.99 0.48
N GLU A 73 -11.91 7.80 0.25
CA GLU A 73 -12.42 7.09 -0.92
C GLU A 73 -12.09 7.82 -2.23
N ALA A 74 -12.22 9.15 -2.27
CA ALA A 74 -11.86 9.95 -3.43
C ALA A 74 -10.37 9.82 -3.78
N PHE A 75 -9.50 9.81 -2.75
CA PHE A 75 -8.06 9.58 -2.96
C PHE A 75 -7.80 8.18 -3.53
N LEU A 76 -8.36 7.14 -2.91
CA LEU A 76 -8.17 5.76 -3.38
C LEU A 76 -8.71 5.55 -4.80
N ASN A 77 -9.85 6.16 -5.14
CA ASN A 77 -10.41 6.16 -6.49
C ASN A 77 -9.50 6.89 -7.50
N THR A 78 -8.90 8.01 -7.11
CA THR A 78 -7.97 8.76 -7.98
C THR A 78 -6.76 7.90 -8.37
N GLN A 79 -6.26 7.08 -7.43
CA GLN A 79 -5.12 6.20 -7.70
C GLN A 79 -5.52 4.91 -8.43
N GLY A 80 -6.81 4.55 -8.41
CA GLY A 80 -7.38 3.43 -9.19
C GLY A 80 -6.73 2.07 -8.92
N GLY A 81 -6.05 1.91 -7.78
CA GLY A 81 -5.29 0.70 -7.41
C GLY A 81 -4.10 0.32 -8.28
N VAL A 82 -3.75 1.16 -9.26
CA VAL A 82 -2.60 0.97 -10.15
C VAL A 82 -1.51 2.00 -9.91
N THR A 83 -1.91 3.24 -9.62
CA THR A 83 -1.00 4.34 -9.37
C THR A 83 -0.42 4.20 -7.96
N PRO A 84 0.91 4.07 -7.80
CA PRO A 84 1.51 4.05 -6.49
C PRO A 84 1.43 5.43 -5.84
N PHE A 85 1.22 5.47 -4.53
CA PHE A 85 1.27 6.68 -3.73
C PHE A 85 2.24 6.51 -2.56
N LEU A 86 2.74 7.62 -2.04
CA LEU A 86 3.56 7.64 -0.84
C LEU A 86 2.67 7.62 0.40
N TRP A 87 2.99 6.75 1.35
CA TRP A 87 2.35 6.75 2.65
C TRP A 87 3.32 6.25 3.71
N THR A 88 3.31 6.92 4.87
CA THR A 88 4.08 6.53 6.04
C THR A 88 3.19 5.68 6.92
N ALA A 89 3.50 4.38 6.99
CA ALA A 89 2.76 3.46 7.85
C ALA A 89 2.95 3.82 9.33
N PRO A 90 1.99 3.52 10.21
CA PRO A 90 2.16 3.70 11.65
C PRO A 90 3.40 2.96 12.14
N GLY A 91 4.32 3.69 12.78
CA GLY A 91 5.59 3.15 13.28
C GLY A 91 6.77 3.22 12.31
N ASP A 92 6.55 3.56 11.04
CA ASP A 92 7.63 3.84 10.09
C ASP A 92 8.08 5.30 10.19
N ALA A 93 9.39 5.55 10.07
CA ALA A 93 9.96 6.90 10.06
C ALA A 93 9.95 7.55 8.66
N THR A 94 9.84 6.73 7.60
CA THR A 94 9.95 7.18 6.21
C THR A 94 8.75 6.72 5.38
N PRO A 95 8.30 7.55 4.41
CA PRO A 95 7.24 7.15 3.51
C PRO A 95 7.71 6.04 2.57
N ARG A 96 6.84 5.07 2.33
CA ARG A 96 7.05 4.02 1.31
C ARG A 96 5.99 4.14 0.23
N LYS A 97 6.23 3.48 -0.92
CA LYS A 97 5.26 3.40 -2.01
C LYS A 97 4.26 2.29 -1.73
N TRP A 98 2.98 2.61 -1.84
CA TRP A 98 1.87 1.68 -1.65
C TRP A 98 0.89 1.76 -2.82
N THR A 99 0.13 0.70 -3.00
CA THR A 99 -1.03 0.62 -3.89
C THR A 99 -2.18 0.00 -3.13
N CYS A 100 -3.42 0.36 -3.47
CA CYS A 100 -4.61 -0.18 -2.83
C CYS A 100 -5.61 -0.60 -3.90
N LYS A 101 -5.79 -1.92 -4.06
CA LYS A 101 -6.73 -2.49 -5.03
C LYS A 101 -8.05 -2.93 -4.41
N ASP A 102 -8.07 -2.99 -3.09
CA ASP A 102 -9.13 -3.60 -2.32
C ASP A 102 -9.40 -2.69 -1.11
N TRP A 103 -10.58 -2.08 -1.11
CA TRP A 103 -11.12 -1.35 0.02
C TRP A 103 -12.63 -1.54 0.08
N GLU A 104 -13.15 -1.53 1.30
CA GLU A 104 -14.56 -1.69 1.62
C GLU A 104 -15.01 -0.52 2.50
N VAL A 105 -16.19 0.02 2.21
CA VAL A 105 -16.84 1.08 2.99
C VAL A 105 -18.06 0.49 3.67
N THR A 106 -18.08 0.50 5.00
CA THR A 106 -19.19 0.04 5.81
C THR A 106 -19.96 1.24 6.39
N TYR A 107 -21.26 1.29 6.11
CA TYR A 107 -22.17 2.30 6.65
C TYR A 107 -22.68 1.84 8.02
N ARG A 108 -22.03 2.26 9.11
CA ARG A 108 -22.43 1.83 10.47
C ARG A 108 -23.64 2.59 11.00
N THR A 109 -23.70 3.89 10.74
CA THR A 109 -24.85 4.75 11.12
C THR A 109 -25.09 5.79 10.04
N THR A 110 -26.14 6.60 10.16
CA THR A 110 -26.40 7.72 9.25
C THR A 110 -25.29 8.78 9.25
N HIS A 111 -24.46 8.84 10.29
CA HIS A 111 -23.43 9.89 10.46
C HIS A 111 -22.00 9.35 10.41
N PHE A 112 -21.81 8.05 10.63
CA PHE A 112 -20.50 7.43 10.73
C PHE A 112 -20.32 6.26 9.77
N ARG A 113 -19.16 6.24 9.13
CA ARG A 113 -18.70 5.19 8.23
C ARG A 113 -17.43 4.54 8.76
N SER A 114 -17.16 3.34 8.29
CA SER A 114 -15.89 2.65 8.50
C SER A 114 -15.30 2.30 7.14
N ILE A 115 -13.98 2.44 7.00
CA ILE A 115 -13.27 1.99 5.81
C ILE A 115 -12.28 0.93 6.23
N LYS A 116 -12.20 -0.15 5.46
CA LYS A 116 -11.12 -1.13 5.58
C LYS A 116 -10.44 -1.25 4.23
N ALA A 117 -9.12 -1.14 4.19
CA ALA A 117 -8.36 -1.14 2.95
C ALA A 117 -7.10 -1.99 3.08
N THR A 118 -6.73 -2.67 1.99
CA THR A 118 -5.51 -3.47 1.94
C THR A 118 -4.47 -2.76 1.09
N PHE A 119 -3.44 -2.24 1.75
CA PHE A 119 -2.31 -1.56 1.10
C PHE A 119 -1.21 -2.57 0.82
N LYS A 120 -0.79 -2.64 -0.44
CA LYS A 120 0.32 -3.49 -0.88
C LYS A 120 1.50 -2.62 -1.29
N GLN A 121 2.67 -2.92 -0.74
CA GLN A 121 3.90 -2.21 -1.06
C GLN A 121 4.18 -2.34 -2.56
N SER A 122 4.43 -1.19 -3.19
CA SER A 122 4.71 -1.10 -4.61
C SER A 122 6.17 -0.79 -4.84
N PHE A 123 6.79 -1.56 -5.74
CA PHE A 123 8.15 -1.32 -6.20
C PHE A 123 8.16 -0.70 -7.61
N ASN A 124 6.99 -0.25 -8.08
CA ASN A 124 6.87 0.29 -9.43
C ASN A 124 7.73 1.55 -9.58
N ILE A 125 8.44 1.62 -10.70
CA ILE A 125 9.12 2.83 -11.13
C ILE A 125 8.04 3.72 -11.77
N VAL A 126 7.90 4.93 -11.26
CA VAL A 126 7.09 5.94 -11.94
C VAL A 126 8.08 6.60 -12.89
N ILE A 127 7.95 6.29 -14.18
CA ILE A 127 8.75 6.85 -15.27
C ILE A 127 8.01 8.01 -15.93
#